data_AF-A0A957AYV8-F1
#
_entry.id   AF-A0A957AYV8-F1
#
_cell.length_a   1.000
_cell.length_b   1.000
_cell.length_c   1.000
_cell.angle_alpha   90.00
_cell.angle_beta   90.00
_cell.angle_gamma   90.00
#
_symmetry.space_group_name_H-M   'P 1'
#
loop_
_entity.id
_entity.type
_entity.pdbx_description
1 polymer ?
#
loop_
_entity_poly.entity_id
_entity_poly.type
_entity_poly.pdbx_seq_one_letter_code
_entity_poly.pdbx_strand_id
1 'polypeptide(L)' 'MKIATMFSDIWQSLWQRPVTQKYPFERKEAPDRLRGKLHWNPENCTGCALCNKDCPANAIDLFVLDKKAKQFVMRYDVG' A
#
# COMPACT_ATOMS: atom_id res chain seq x y z
N MET A 1 7.19 -42.76 0.08
CA MET A 1 7.57 -41.57 0.85
C MET A 1 8.83 -41.90 1.63
N LYS A 2 9.97 -41.26 1.33
CA LYS A 2 11.26 -41.61 1.93
C LYS A 2 11.47 -40.79 3.20
N ILE A 3 11.09 -41.34 4.36
CA ILE A 3 11.24 -40.70 5.68
C ILE A 3 12.68 -40.21 5.93
N ALA A 4 13.68 -40.91 5.39
CA ALA A 4 15.09 -40.56 5.51
C ALA A 4 15.46 -39.19 4.91
N THR A 5 14.85 -38.77 3.79
CA THR A 5 15.18 -37.47 3.18
C THR A 5 14.63 -36.32 4.03
N MET A 6 13.45 -36.49 4.63
CA MET A 6 12.86 -35.48 5.50
C MET A 6 13.70 -35.20 6.74
N PHE A 7 14.30 -36.22 7.37
CA PHE A 7 15.21 -36.01 8.51
C PHE A 7 16.46 -35.21 8.14
N SER A 8 17.01 -35.44 6.94
CA SER A 8 18.14 -34.67 6.41
C SER A 8 17.77 -33.19 6.21
N ASP A 9 16.61 -32.93 5.62
CA ASP A 9 16.13 -31.56 5.35
C ASP A 9 15.89 -30.78 6.65
N ILE A 10 15.38 -31.46 7.69
CA ILE A 10 15.18 -30.87 9.03
C ILE A 10 16.53 -30.48 9.64
N TRP A 11 17.53 -31.38 9.59
CA TRP A 11 18.86 -31.11 10.14
C TRP A 11 19.53 -29.92 9.43
N GLN A 12 19.42 -29.87 8.10
CA GLN A 12 19.96 -28.76 7.31
C GLN A 12 19.25 -27.43 7.61
N SER A 13 17.93 -27.45 7.79
CA SER A 13 17.13 -26.25 8.05
C SER A 13 17.37 -25.68 9.46
N LEU A 14 17.63 -26.52 10.47
CA LEU A 14 17.95 -26.07 11.83
C LEU A 14 19.24 -25.23 11.88
N TRP A 15 20.21 -25.55 11.01
CA TRP A 15 21.50 -24.86 10.97
C TRP A 15 21.49 -23.58 10.12
N GLN A 16 20.46 -23.37 9.30
CA GLN A 16 20.32 -22.16 8.50
C GLN A 16 19.74 -21.01 9.32
N ARG A 17 20.11 -19.78 8.96
CA ARG A 17 19.52 -18.58 9.59
C ARG A 17 18.03 -18.49 9.22
N PRO A 18 17.17 -18.02 10.14
CA PRO A 18 15.75 -17.86 9.84
C PRO A 18 15.56 -16.85 8.71
N VAL A 19 14.79 -17.23 7.68
CA VAL A 19 14.41 -16.35 6.57
C VAL A 19 13.20 -15.50 6.99
N THR A 20 13.31 -14.83 8.14
CA THR A 20 12.26 -13.97 8.70
C THR A 20 12.71 -12.51 8.73
N GLN A 21 11.75 -11.59 8.67
CA GLN A 21 11.99 -10.16 8.84
C GLN A 21 11.54 -9.75 10.24
N LYS A 22 12.36 -8.97 10.94
CA LYS A 22 12.06 -8.51 12.31
C LYS A 22 11.15 -7.27 12.32
N TYR A 23 9.98 -7.37 11.71
CA TYR A 23 8.99 -6.29 11.81
C TYR A 23 8.44 -6.21 13.25
N PRO A 24 8.27 -5.02 13.86
CA PRO A 24 8.40 -3.66 13.30
C PRO A 24 9.79 -3.01 13.44
N PHE A 25 10.75 -3.69 14.07
CA PHE A 25 12.08 -3.14 14.40
C PHE A 25 13.00 -2.95 13.19
N GLU A 26 12.90 -3.85 12.22
CA GLU A 26 13.63 -3.80 10.95
C GLU A 26 12.61 -3.70 9.81
N ARG A 27 12.50 -2.52 9.21
CA ARG A 27 11.61 -2.28 8.07
C ARG A 27 12.38 -2.46 6.77
N LYS A 28 11.93 -3.40 5.95
CA LYS A 28 12.43 -3.55 4.59
C LYS A 28 11.97 -2.36 3.74
N GLU A 29 12.81 -1.97 2.79
CA GLU A 29 12.45 -0.98 1.77
C GLU A 29 11.23 -1.45 0.97
N ALA A 30 10.29 -0.53 0.77
CA ALA A 30 9.12 -0.78 -0.06
C ALA A 30 9.55 -0.95 -1.52
N PRO A 31 8.94 -1.87 -2.28
CA PRO A 31 9.22 -1.98 -3.71
C PRO A 31 8.77 -0.72 -4.45
N ASP A 32 9.47 -0.35 -5.54
CA ASP A 32 9.30 0.93 -6.25
C ASP A 32 7.86 1.25 -6.68
N ARG A 33 7.06 0.22 -6.99
CA ARG A 33 5.67 0.36 -7.46
C ARG A 33 4.63 -0.07 -6.42
N LEU A 34 4.98 -0.03 -5.14
CA LEU A 34 4.04 -0.33 -4.07
C LEU A 34 2.87 0.66 -4.10
N ARG A 35 1.64 0.15 -4.23
CA ARG A 35 0.42 0.94 -4.07
C ARG A 35 0.12 1.12 -2.58
N GLY A 36 0.84 2.05 -1.95
CA GLY A 36 0.69 2.41 -0.54
C GLY A 36 -0.44 3.41 -0.31
N LYS A 37 -0.25 4.30 0.67
CA LYS A 37 -1.22 5.37 0.95
C LYS A 37 -1.30 6.34 -0.23
N LEU A 38 -2.53 6.70 -0.60
CA LEU A 38 -2.78 7.71 -1.62
C LEU A 38 -2.21 9.07 -1.16
N HIS A 39 -1.44 9.71 -2.04
CA HIS A 39 -0.96 11.08 -1.86
C HIS A 39 -1.63 11.98 -2.90
N TRP A 40 -2.26 13.06 -2.44
CA TRP A 40 -2.97 14.01 -3.29
C TRP A 40 -2.39 15.41 -3.09
N ASN A 41 -2.11 16.11 -4.20
CA ASN A 41 -1.65 17.49 -4.20
C ASN A 41 -2.79 18.40 -4.71
N PRO A 42 -3.30 19.35 -3.91
CA PRO A 42 -4.34 20.29 -4.33
C PRO A 42 -3.96 21.17 -5.53
N GLU A 43 -2.69 21.55 -5.66
CA GLU A 43 -2.23 22.47 -6.71
C GLU A 43 -2.37 21.87 -8.11
N ASN A 44 -2.24 20.54 -8.21
CA ASN A 44 -2.40 19.80 -9.47
C ASN A 44 -3.86 19.42 -9.75
N CYS A 45 -4.78 19.67 -8.81
CA CYS A 45 -6.16 19.26 -8.92
C CYS A 45 -6.99 20.30 -9.67
N THR A 46 -7.61 19.90 -10.79
CA THR A 46 -8.52 20.77 -11.57
C THR A 46 -9.98 20.65 -11.15
N GLY A 47 -10.30 19.73 -10.23
CA GLY A 47 -11.67 19.49 -9.77
C GLY A 47 -12.53 18.66 -10.75
N CYS A 48 -11.93 17.88 -11.64
CA CYS A 48 -12.64 17.11 -12.68
C CYS A 48 -13.51 15.95 -12.16
N ALA A 49 -13.35 15.56 -10.88
CA ALA A 49 -14.05 14.45 -10.23
C ALA A 49 -13.87 13.06 -10.89
N LEU A 50 -12.90 12.88 -11.80
CA LEU A 50 -12.61 11.58 -12.42
C LEU A 50 -12.18 10.54 -11.38
N CYS A 51 -11.31 10.93 -10.43
CA CYS A 51 -10.85 10.03 -9.38
C CYS A 51 -11.98 9.48 -8.49
N ASN A 52 -13.07 10.23 -8.30
CA ASN A 52 -14.25 9.76 -7.57
C ASN A 52 -15.03 8.76 -8.46
N LYS A 53 -15.35 9.16 -9.70
CA LYS A 53 -16.12 8.32 -10.65
C LYS A 53 -15.45 6.98 -10.98
N ASP A 54 -14.13 6.98 -11.10
CA ASP A 54 -13.36 5.79 -11.45
C ASP A 54 -13.10 4.90 -10.23
N CYS A 55 -13.43 5.34 -9.02
CA CYS A 55 -13.19 4.57 -7.81
C CYS A 55 -14.15 3.37 -7.73
N PRO A 56 -13.68 2.12 -7.82
CA PRO A 56 -14.55 0.95 -7.73
C PRO A 56 -15.15 0.76 -6.33
N ALA A 57 -14.53 1.35 -5.31
CA ALA A 57 -14.94 1.24 -3.92
C ALA A 57 -15.75 2.44 -3.40
N ASN A 58 -15.97 3.46 -4.24
CA ASN A 58 -16.61 4.73 -3.83
C ASN A 58 -15.99 5.34 -2.55
N ALA A 59 -14.67 5.23 -2.38
CA ALA A 59 -13.94 5.64 -1.18
C ALA A 59 -13.40 7.09 -1.24
N ILE A 60 -13.72 7.82 -2.31
CA ILE A 60 -13.14 9.11 -2.65
C ILE A 60 -14.26 10.13 -2.78
N ASP A 61 -14.20 11.17 -1.95
CA ASP A 61 -15.08 12.32 -2.04
C ASP A 61 -14.31 13.56 -2.45
N LEU A 62 -14.92 14.40 -3.30
CA LEU A 62 -14.33 15.64 -3.75
C LEU A 62 -15.20 16.82 -3.33
N PHE A 63 -14.69 17.64 -2.42
CA PHE A 63 -15.34 18.86 -1.96
C PHE A 63 -14.81 20.08 -2.70
N VAL A 64 -15.72 21.00 -3.02
CA VAL A 64 -15.38 22.29 -3.63
C VAL A 64 -15.46 23.35 -2.53
N LEU A 65 -14.31 23.91 -2.13
CA LEU A 65 -14.26 24.99 -1.14
C LEU A 65 -14.55 26.34 -1.79
N ASP A 66 -13.84 26.64 -2.88
CA ASP A 66 -14.01 27.88 -3.62
C ASP A 66 -13.84 27.64 -5.13
N LYS A 67 -14.90 27.92 -5.89
CA LYS A 67 -14.93 27.80 -7.35
C LYS A 67 -14.10 28.89 -8.05
N LYS A 68 -14.03 30.11 -7.48
CA LYS A 68 -13.27 31.23 -8.03
C LYS A 68 -11.77 31.04 -7.80
N ALA A 69 -11.39 30.59 -6.61
CA ALA A 69 -10.00 30.30 -6.26
C ALA A 69 -9.52 28.91 -6.71
N LYS A 70 -10.38 28.09 -7.35
CA LYS A 70 -10.09 26.71 -7.76
C LYS A 70 -9.56 25.84 -6.61
N GLN A 71 -10.12 26.03 -5.42
CA GLN A 71 -9.75 25.25 -4.24
C GLN A 71 -10.69 24.05 -4.09
N PHE A 72 -10.12 22.86 -4.22
CA PHE A 72 -10.79 21.57 -4.07
C PHE A 72 -10.13 20.80 -2.95
N VAL A 73 -10.88 19.97 -2.24
CA VAL A 73 -10.35 19.05 -1.22
C VAL A 73 -10.79 17.63 -1.55
N MET A 74 -9.82 16.76 -1.78
CA MET A 74 -10.06 15.33 -1.90
C MET A 74 -10.04 14.70 -0.52
N ARG A 75 -11.15 14.09 -0.10
CA ARG A 75 -11.21 13.24 1.07
C ARG A 75 -11.14 11.79 0.60
N TYR A 76 -10.23 11.04 1.20
CA TYR A 76 -10.07 9.61 0.96
C TYR A 76 -10.33 8.90 2.28
N ASP A 77 -11.45 8.18 2.36
CA ASP A 77 -11.78 7.39 3.53
C ASP A 77 -11.20 5.98 3.34
N VAL A 78 -10.11 5.73 4.05
CA VAL A 78 -9.55 4.39 4.21
C VAL A 78 -10.26 3.83 5.42
N GLY A 79 -11.33 3.05 5.17
CA GLY A 79 -12.21 2.40 6.15
C GLY A 79 -11.78 2.40 7.62
#